data_AF-A0A1A3DSB4-F1
#
_entry.id   AF-A0A1A3DSB4-F1
#
_cell.length_a   1.000
_cell.length_b   1.000
_cell.length_c   1.000
_cell.angle_alpha   90.00
_cell.angle_beta   90.00
_cell.angle_gamma   90.00
#
_symmetry.space_group_name_H-M   'P 1'
#
loop_
_entity.id
_entity.type
_entity.pdbx_description
1 polymer ?
#
loop_
_entity_poly.entity_id
_entity_poly.type
_entity_poly.pdbx_seq_one_letter_code
_entity_poly.pdbx_strand_id
1 'polypeptide(L)'
;MRMFDPVGTEVKHGFDTATSEAFDMFQSILKIKMLTVQVNGDEMAWVCENFFGTEPNVQSAFSIETFAWDQEGNLLIKTYYPMPEHVGTDSDPYAHLLEGRDP
;
A
#
# COMPACT_ATOMS: atom_id res chain seq x y z
N MET A 1 -2.86 10.81 -11.81
CA MET A 1 -2.71 9.62 -10.95
C MET A 1 -3.65 9.74 -9.75
N ARG A 2 -4.30 8.63 -9.37
CA ARG A 2 -5.09 8.49 -8.14
C ARG A 2 -4.61 7.25 -7.38
N MET A 3 -4.52 7.33 -6.06
CA MET A 3 -4.07 6.22 -5.24
C MET A 3 -4.96 6.04 -4.01
N PHE A 4 -5.40 4.80 -3.80
CA PHE A 4 -6.10 4.35 -2.61
C PHE A 4 -5.16 3.44 -1.82
N ASP A 5 -4.51 3.99 -0.80
CA ASP A 5 -3.46 3.32 -0.05
C ASP A 5 -3.61 3.56 1.46
N PRO A 6 -4.30 2.66 2.18
CA PRO A 6 -5.05 1.52 1.66
C PRO A 6 -6.40 1.92 1.05
N VAL A 7 -7.06 0.99 0.38
CA VAL A 7 -8.48 1.11 0.03
C VAL A 7 -9.31 1.33 1.29
N GLY A 8 -10.15 2.36 1.28
CA GLY A 8 -10.98 2.75 2.42
C GLY A 8 -10.53 4.05 3.10
N THR A 9 -9.35 4.57 2.79
CA THR A 9 -8.91 5.91 3.25
C THR A 9 -9.18 7.01 2.23
N GLU A 10 -8.87 8.25 2.62
CA GLU A 10 -8.82 9.38 1.70
C GLU A 10 -7.93 9.08 0.47
N VAL A 11 -8.41 9.55 -0.68
CA VAL A 11 -7.76 9.36 -1.97
C VAL A 11 -6.60 10.34 -2.12
N LYS A 12 -5.45 9.81 -2.56
CA LYS A 12 -4.25 10.61 -2.85
C LYS A 12 -4.24 10.98 -4.33
N HIS A 13 -3.95 12.25 -4.64
CA HIS A 13 -4.01 12.80 -5.99
C HIS A 13 -2.66 13.34 -6.46
N GLY A 14 -2.26 12.95 -7.67
CA GLY A 14 -0.99 13.41 -8.26
C GLY A 14 0.21 12.57 -7.84
N PHE A 15 1.28 12.65 -8.64
CA PHE A 15 2.48 11.82 -8.46
C PHE A 15 3.26 12.20 -7.20
N ASP A 16 3.38 13.51 -6.91
CA ASP A 16 4.13 14.00 -5.76
C ASP A 16 3.51 13.53 -4.45
N THR A 17 2.19 13.70 -4.28
CA THR A 17 1.44 13.19 -3.13
C THR A 17 1.53 11.67 -3.03
N ALA A 18 1.44 10.95 -4.15
CA ALA A 18 1.51 9.49 -4.13
C ALA A 18 2.91 8.93 -3.87
N THR A 19 3.98 9.69 -4.06
CA THR A 19 5.36 9.25 -3.79
C THR A 19 5.90 9.76 -2.46
N SER A 20 5.38 10.87 -1.94
CA SER A 20 5.76 11.45 -0.64
C SER A 20 4.83 11.07 0.52
N GLU A 21 3.56 10.80 0.23
CA GLU A 21 2.55 10.41 1.23
C GLU A 21 2.09 8.94 1.09
N ALA A 22 2.67 8.18 0.13
CA ALA A 22 2.61 6.73 0.21
C ALA A 22 3.37 6.28 1.45
N PHE A 23 2.70 5.52 2.31
CA PHE A 23 3.32 5.00 3.51
C PHE A 23 4.39 3.96 3.15
N ASP A 24 4.13 3.16 2.12
CA ASP A 24 4.94 1.99 1.82
C ASP A 24 5.87 2.20 0.62
N MET A 25 5.34 2.44 -0.58
CA MET A 25 6.09 2.27 -1.85
C MET A 25 7.40 3.06 -2.02
N PHE A 26 7.76 4.01 -1.13
CA PHE A 26 8.94 4.87 -1.31
C PHE A 26 9.77 5.15 -0.04
N GLN A 27 9.51 4.46 1.08
CA GLN A 27 10.34 4.62 2.28
C GLN A 27 11.61 3.77 2.18
N SER A 28 12.76 4.31 2.59
CA SER A 28 14.07 3.62 2.54
C SER A 28 14.17 2.38 3.44
N ILE A 29 13.20 2.22 4.34
CA ILE A 29 13.10 1.12 5.31
C ILE A 29 12.17 0.00 4.85
N LEU A 30 11.45 0.17 3.73
CA LEU A 30 10.57 -0.88 3.21
C LEU A 30 11.38 -1.90 2.39
N LYS A 31 11.22 -3.18 2.71
CA LYS A 31 11.57 -4.26 1.79
C LYS A 31 10.29 -4.93 1.30
N ILE A 32 10.12 -5.02 -0.01
CA ILE A 32 8.99 -5.71 -0.63
C ILE A 32 9.47 -7.05 -1.17
N LYS A 33 8.83 -8.14 -0.73
CA LYS A 33 8.99 -9.45 -1.35
C LYS A 33 7.78 -9.73 -2.24
N MET A 34 8.01 -9.68 -3.55
CA MET A 34 6.99 -10.05 -4.54
C MET A 34 6.72 -11.56 -4.47
N LEU A 35 5.45 -11.94 -4.28
CA LEU A 35 5.02 -13.34 -4.24
C LEU A 35 4.48 -13.78 -5.61
N THR A 36 3.63 -12.95 -6.23
CA THR A 36 3.15 -13.17 -7.59
C THR A 36 2.76 -11.84 -8.25
N VAL A 37 2.77 -11.82 -9.58
CA VAL A 37 2.34 -10.69 -10.40
C VAL A 37 1.57 -11.22 -11.60
N GLN A 38 0.49 -10.53 -11.94
CA GLN A 38 -0.30 -10.77 -13.15
C GLN A 38 -0.43 -9.45 -13.90
N VAL A 39 -0.24 -9.50 -15.22
CA VAL A 39 -0.37 -8.34 -16.11
C VAL A 39 -1.34 -8.72 -17.23
N ASN A 40 -2.42 -7.97 -17.34
CA ASN A 40 -3.49 -8.19 -18.30
C ASN A 40 -3.82 -6.87 -19.00
N GLY A 41 -3.26 -6.66 -20.20
CA GLY A 41 -3.49 -5.43 -20.96
C GLY A 41 -2.92 -4.21 -20.26
N ASP A 42 -3.80 -3.26 -19.92
CA ASP A 42 -3.53 -2.02 -19.21
C ASP A 42 -3.75 -2.13 -17.69
N GLU A 43 -3.80 -3.34 -17.16
CA GLU A 43 -3.88 -3.60 -15.73
C GLU A 43 -2.79 -4.56 -15.23
N MET A 44 -2.36 -4.34 -14.00
CA MET A 44 -1.45 -5.20 -13.26
C MET A 44 -1.99 -5.40 -11.84
N ALA A 45 -1.84 -6.62 -11.32
CA ALA A 45 -2.04 -6.92 -9.91
C ALA A 45 -0.85 -7.71 -9.39
N TRP A 46 -0.37 -7.37 -8.20
CA TRP A 46 0.64 -8.16 -7.51
C TRP A 46 0.25 -8.47 -6.07
N VAL A 47 0.82 -9.55 -5.55
CA VAL A 47 0.75 -9.92 -4.15
C VAL A 47 2.16 -9.84 -3.58
N CYS A 48 2.32 -9.13 -2.47
CA CYS A 48 3.60 -8.94 -1.82
C CYS A 48 3.51 -9.20 -0.32
N GLU A 49 4.67 -9.48 0.26
CA GLU A 49 4.94 -9.37 1.69
C GLU A 49 5.81 -8.13 1.89
N ASN A 50 5.25 -7.14 2.57
CA ASN A 50 5.88 -5.87 2.88
C ASN A 50 6.54 -5.96 4.25
N PHE A 51 7.81 -5.60 4.36
CA PHE A 51 8.59 -5.62 5.60
C PHE A 51 8.90 -4.20 6.04
N PHE A 52 8.40 -3.82 7.21
CA PHE A 52 8.47 -2.48 7.77
C PHE A 52 9.48 -2.42 8.93
N GLY A 53 10.31 -1.38 8.96
CA GLY A 53 11.23 -1.08 10.07
C GLY A 53 12.66 -1.61 9.87
N THR A 54 13.44 -1.59 10.95
CA THR A 54 14.85 -2.02 10.97
C THR A 54 15.07 -3.09 12.02
N GLU A 55 16.08 -3.95 11.82
CA GLU A 55 16.40 -5.00 12.77
C GLU A 55 16.74 -4.44 14.17
N PRO A 56 16.31 -5.11 15.26
CA PRO A 56 15.58 -6.39 15.30
C PRO A 56 14.04 -6.26 15.13
N ASN A 57 13.56 -5.05 14.89
CA ASN A 57 12.17 -4.65 14.98
C ASN A 57 11.45 -4.65 13.62
N VAL A 58 11.71 -5.64 12.77
CA VAL A 58 11.04 -5.79 11.47
C VAL A 58 9.65 -6.41 11.66
N GLN A 59 8.62 -5.77 11.08
CA GLN A 59 7.26 -6.29 10.98
C GLN A 59 6.95 -6.64 9.53
N SER A 60 6.05 -7.60 9.27
CA SER A 60 5.58 -7.84 7.91
C SER A 60 4.07 -7.89 7.79
N ALA A 61 3.57 -7.43 6.64
CA ALA A 61 2.17 -7.52 6.27
C ALA A 61 2.05 -7.97 4.81
N PHE A 62 1.05 -8.79 4.51
CA PHE A 62 0.71 -9.08 3.12
C PHE A 62 -0.13 -7.95 2.55
N SER A 63 0.09 -7.66 1.27
CA SER A 63 -0.77 -6.77 0.51
C SER A 63 -1.02 -7.30 -0.89
N ILE A 64 -2.12 -6.83 -1.46
CA ILE A 64 -2.44 -6.96 -2.87
C ILE A 64 -2.49 -5.54 -3.41
N GLU A 65 -1.76 -5.25 -4.48
CA GLU A 65 -1.83 -3.93 -5.10
C GLU A 65 -2.18 -4.07 -6.58
N THR A 66 -3.06 -3.19 -7.04
CA THR A 66 -3.52 -3.15 -8.41
C THR A 66 -3.19 -1.81 -9.04
N PHE A 67 -2.74 -1.85 -10.29
CA PHE A 67 -2.39 -0.70 -11.12
C PHE A 67 -3.21 -0.78 -12.39
N ALA A 68 -3.94 0.28 -12.72
CA ALA A 68 -4.72 0.36 -13.94
C ALA A 68 -4.44 1.69 -14.65
N TRP A 69 -4.13 1.64 -15.94
CA TRP A 69 -3.92 2.81 -16.78
C TRP A 69 -5.14 3.05 -17.65
N ASP A 70 -5.66 4.28 -17.67
CA ASP A 70 -6.69 4.65 -18.64
C ASP A 70 -6.08 5.07 -20.00
N GLN A 71 -6.95 5.31 -20.99
CA GLN A 71 -6.55 5.71 -22.34
C GLN A 71 -5.84 7.08 -22.41
N GLU A 72 -6.01 7.91 -21.38
CA GLU A 72 -5.34 9.21 -21.25
C GLU A 72 -3.97 9.07 -20.56
N GLY A 73 -3.60 7.86 -20.15
CA GLY A 73 -2.37 7.57 -19.42
C GLY A 73 -2.44 7.84 -17.93
N ASN A 74 -3.63 8.09 -17.37
CA ASN A 74 -3.78 8.26 -15.92
C ASN A 74 -3.68 6.90 -15.23
N LEU A 75 -2.84 6.85 -14.20
CA LEU A 75 -2.68 5.68 -13.34
C LEU A 75 -3.65 5.72 -12.15
N LEU A 76 -4.36 4.63 -11.92
CA LEU A 76 -5.09 4.29 -10.70
C LEU A 76 -4.35 3.20 -9.93
N ILE A 77 -4.05 3.45 -8.66
CA ILE A 77 -3.43 2.49 -7.74
C ILE A 77 -4.42 2.16 -6.62
N LYS A 78 -4.53 0.88 -6.27
CA LYS A 78 -5.28 0.44 -5.09
C LYS A 78 -4.48 -0.59 -4.33
N THR A 79 -4.27 -0.34 -3.05
CA THR A 79 -3.56 -1.24 -2.12
C THR A 79 -4.54 -1.83 -1.13
N TYR A 80 -4.57 -3.15 -1.05
CA TYR A 80 -5.41 -3.92 -0.13
C TYR A 80 -4.52 -4.59 0.90
N TYR A 81 -4.78 -4.30 2.17
CA TYR A 81 -4.20 -4.99 3.32
C TYR A 81 -5.27 -5.80 4.04
N PRO A 82 -4.89 -6.81 4.84
CA PRO A 82 -5.78 -7.46 5.79
C PRO A 82 -6.16 -6.49 6.91
N MET A 83 -7.17 -5.65 6.66
CA MET A 83 -7.67 -4.67 7.63
C MET A 83 -8.72 -5.31 8.56
N PRO A 84 -8.56 -5.19 9.88
CA PRO A 84 -9.61 -5.57 10.82
C PRO A 84 -10.91 -4.78 10.58
N GLU A 85 -12.07 -5.38 10.85
CA GLU A 85 -13.39 -4.74 10.62
C GLU A 85 -13.61 -3.47 11.47
N HIS A 86 -12.85 -3.29 12.56
CA HIS A 86 -12.94 -2.12 13.42
C HIS A 86 -12.13 -0.91 12.91
N VAL A 87 -11.33 -1.08 11.86
CA VAL A 87 -10.57 0.00 11.22
C VAL A 87 -11.49 0.76 10.27
N GLY A 88 -11.89 1.96 10.69
CA GLY A 88 -12.78 2.82 9.91
C GLY A 88 -12.02 3.81 9.01
N THR A 89 -12.76 4.60 8.25
CA THR A 89 -12.23 5.67 7.39
C THR A 89 -11.48 6.75 8.16
N ASP A 90 -11.83 6.93 9.43
CA ASP A 90 -11.26 7.95 10.33
C ASP A 90 -10.11 7.38 11.19
N SER A 91 -9.85 6.07 11.07
CA SER A 91 -8.76 5.39 11.77
C SER A 91 -7.48 5.46 10.94
N ASP A 92 -6.32 5.48 11.59
CA ASP A 92 -5.05 5.24 10.90
C ASP A 92 -4.95 3.73 10.60
N PRO A 93 -5.09 3.29 9.35
CA PRO A 93 -5.02 1.86 9.03
C PRO A 93 -3.62 1.28 9.27
N TYR A 94 -2.59 2.12 9.25
CA TYR A 94 -1.22 1.70 9.52
C TYR A 94 -0.95 1.57 11.00
N ALA A 95 -1.65 2.33 11.86
CA ALA A 95 -1.61 2.08 13.29
C ALA A 95 -1.97 0.61 13.57
N HIS A 96 -2.98 0.04 12.92
CA HIS A 96 -3.33 -1.37 13.11
C HIS A 96 -2.32 -2.37 12.54
N LEU A 97 -1.66 -2.04 11.44
CA LEU A 97 -0.58 -2.87 10.89
C LEU A 97 0.69 -2.83 11.75
N LEU A 98 0.82 -1.81 12.60
CA LEU A 98 2.01 -1.55 13.42
C LEU A 98 1.71 -1.68 14.93
N GLU A 99 0.44 -1.83 15.32
CA GLU A 99 -0.05 -1.93 16.70
C GLU A 99 0.35 -3.29 17.27
N GLY A 100 1.20 -3.23 18.29
CA GLY A 100 1.86 -4.39 18.87
C GLY A 100 3.13 -4.06 19.66
N ARG A 101 3.48 -2.77 19.83
CA ARG A 101 4.58 -2.37 20.73
C ARG A 101 4.25 -1.14 21.56
N ASP A 102 4.33 -1.34 22.87
CA ASP A 102 4.81 -0.32 23.81
C ASP A 102 6.18 0.22 23.32
N PRO A 103 6.49 1.50 23.63
CA PRO A 103 7.68 2.22 23.16
C PRO A 103 9.03 1.60 23.57
#